data_AF-A0A954LB90-F1
#
_entry.id   AF-A0A954LB90-F1
#
_cell.length_a   1.000
_cell.length_b   1.000
_cell.length_c   1.000
_cell.angle_alpha   90.00
_cell.angle_beta   90.00
_cell.angle_gamma   90.00
#
_symmetry.space_group_name_H-M   'P 1'
#
loop_
_entity.id
_entity.type
_entity.pdbx_description
1 polymer ?
#
loop_
_entity_poly.entity_id
_entity_poly.type
_entity_poly.pdbx_seq_one_letter_code
_entity_poly.pdbx_strand_id
1 'polypeptide(L)'
;MKAASDSRRQFLKQTAAASTGYVLGSCFVHGSDKAGIRNPVVGSGEYTYECLHNWDREGLPSDHHYGNASHGVAIDESGLIYITHQGNPGSIFVFEPNGRFVRAMGQIHNPGTAKGHGIDIRREGSEEFLYLAPSDTSLFFTKMTLSGEVVWKKDRAAINKDTGGLLDAPKTGFRPTNV
;
A
#
# COMPACT_ATOMS: atom_id res chain seq x y z
N MET A 1 0.68 -4.25 64.66
CA MET A 1 0.82 -4.28 63.19
C MET A 1 1.75 -3.15 62.74
N LYS A 2 2.90 -3.49 62.13
CA LYS A 2 3.66 -2.62 61.22
C LYS A 2 4.42 -3.56 60.28
N ALA A 3 4.07 -3.54 59.00
CA ALA A 3 4.72 -4.32 57.96
C ALA A 3 6.04 -3.62 57.58
N ALA A 4 7.13 -4.38 57.54
CA ALA A 4 8.41 -3.92 57.00
C ALA A 4 8.32 -3.92 55.47
N SER A 5 8.61 -2.77 54.85
CA SER A 5 8.66 -2.61 53.41
C SER A 5 10.04 -3.04 52.90
N ASP A 6 10.15 -4.27 52.40
CA ASP A 6 11.33 -4.68 51.64
C ASP A 6 11.31 -3.98 50.28
N SER A 7 12.17 -2.97 50.15
CA SER A 7 12.27 -2.18 48.92
C SER A 7 13.14 -2.90 47.88
N ARG A 8 12.78 -2.74 46.61
CA ARG A 8 13.49 -3.17 45.37
C ARG A 8 15.02 -3.02 45.38
N ARG A 9 15.56 -2.18 46.26
CA ARG A 9 16.99 -1.93 46.47
C ARG A 9 17.73 -3.14 47.07
N GLN A 10 17.06 -4.05 47.77
CA GLN A 10 17.70 -5.24 48.35
C GLN A 10 17.90 -6.36 47.30
N PHE A 11 16.99 -6.49 46.35
CA PHE A 11 17.08 -7.42 45.22
C PHE A 11 18.30 -7.13 44.34
N LEU A 12 18.57 -5.84 44.05
CA LEU A 12 19.74 -5.42 43.27
C LEU A 12 21.08 -5.67 43.97
N LYS A 13 21.10 -5.76 45.31
CA LYS A 13 22.34 -6.02 46.06
C LYS A 13 22.71 -7.50 46.09
N GLN A 14 21.76 -8.42 45.90
CA GLN A 14 22.06 -9.86 45.89
C GLN A 14 22.64 -10.37 44.57
N THR A 15 22.53 -9.62 43.47
CA THR A 15 23.03 -10.07 42.15
C THR A 15 24.53 -9.79 41.93
N ALA A 16 25.18 -8.99 42.79
CA ALA A 16 26.58 -8.60 42.59
C ALA A 16 27.61 -9.60 43.14
N ALA A 17 27.21 -10.64 43.87
CA ALA A 17 28.12 -11.52 44.62
C ALA A 17 28.31 -12.93 44.02
N ALA A 18 27.77 -13.24 42.84
CA ALA A 18 27.87 -14.57 42.25
C ALA A 18 28.16 -14.53 40.73
N SER A 19 29.42 -14.32 40.34
CA SER A 19 29.95 -14.77 39.04
C SER A 19 31.45 -14.48 38.88
N THR A 20 32.29 -15.00 39.78
CA THR A 20 33.68 -15.32 39.40
C THR A 20 33.65 -16.69 38.71
N GLY A 21 33.82 -16.68 37.38
CA GLY A 21 34.11 -17.87 36.58
C GLY A 21 32.94 -18.36 35.74
N TYR A 22 32.93 -17.96 34.47
CA TYR A 22 32.78 -18.79 33.26
C TYR A 22 32.82 -17.82 32.06
N VAL A 23 33.94 -17.76 31.36
CA VAL A 23 33.94 -17.28 29.97
C VAL A 23 33.42 -18.44 29.14
N LEU A 24 32.31 -18.25 28.41
CA LEU A 24 32.08 -18.76 27.06
C LEU A 24 30.69 -18.30 26.58
N GLY A 25 30.68 -17.54 25.48
CA GLY A 25 29.49 -17.22 24.69
C GLY A 25 28.77 -15.95 25.15
N SER A 26 29.09 -14.81 24.53
CA SER A 26 28.12 -13.73 24.40
C SER A 26 26.92 -14.30 23.67
N CYS A 27 25.89 -14.75 24.40
CA CYS A 27 24.56 -14.88 23.85
C CYS A 27 24.15 -13.48 23.43
N PHE A 28 24.47 -13.10 22.18
CA PHE A 28 23.67 -12.11 21.50
C PHE A 28 22.28 -12.72 21.41
N VAL A 29 21.49 -12.48 22.45
CA VAL A 29 20.05 -12.51 22.31
C VAL A 29 19.80 -11.46 21.23
N HIS A 30 19.65 -11.91 19.98
CA HIS A 30 19.06 -11.12 18.91
C HIS A 30 17.60 -10.92 19.31
N GLY A 31 17.39 -10.10 20.33
CA GLY A 31 16.08 -9.66 20.73
C GLY A 31 15.51 -8.94 19.53
N SER A 32 14.42 -9.49 18.98
CA SER A 32 13.62 -8.77 18.00
C SER A 32 13.31 -7.39 18.60
N ASP A 33 13.42 -6.33 17.80
CA ASP A 33 13.05 -4.98 18.21
C ASP A 33 11.53 -4.93 18.46
N LYS A 34 11.10 -5.39 19.63
CA LYS A 34 9.71 -5.34 20.09
C LYS A 34 9.30 -3.93 20.52
N ALA A 35 10.25 -3.01 20.64
CA ALA A 35 9.99 -1.64 21.02
C ALA A 35 9.52 -0.79 19.81
N GLY A 36 9.68 -1.31 18.58
CA GLY A 36 9.26 -0.62 17.35
C GLY A 36 10.08 0.62 17.05
N ILE A 37 11.33 0.68 17.55
CA ILE A 37 12.22 1.84 17.38
C ILE A 37 12.80 1.86 15.96
N ARG A 38 12.97 0.69 15.35
CA ARG A 38 13.43 0.51 13.97
C ARG A 38 12.34 -0.08 13.10
N ASN A 39 12.41 0.23 11.80
CA ASN A 39 11.56 -0.40 10.82
C ASN A 39 11.78 -1.92 10.79
N PRO A 40 10.73 -2.73 10.61
CA PRO A 40 10.87 -4.16 10.51
C PRO A 40 11.72 -4.55 9.30
N VAL A 41 12.59 -5.54 9.47
CA VAL A 41 13.29 -6.18 8.35
C VAL A 41 12.52 -7.45 7.97
N VAL A 42 12.12 -7.53 6.70
CA VAL A 42 11.42 -8.67 6.11
C VAL A 42 12.34 -9.41 5.13
N GLY A 43 12.01 -10.66 4.79
CA GLY A 43 12.84 -11.50 3.92
C GLY A 43 13.81 -12.40 4.69
N SER A 44 14.72 -13.05 3.97
CA SER A 44 15.68 -14.01 4.54
C SER A 44 16.88 -14.25 3.61
N GLY A 45 17.99 -14.74 4.16
CA GLY A 45 19.21 -15.03 3.38
C GLY A 45 19.82 -13.75 2.82
N GLU A 46 20.13 -13.75 1.52
CA GLU A 46 20.70 -12.59 0.81
C GLU A 46 19.66 -11.50 0.51
N TYR A 47 18.36 -11.80 0.64
CA TYR A 47 17.28 -10.89 0.27
C TYR A 47 16.47 -10.48 1.51
N THR A 48 16.95 -9.42 2.14
CA THR A 48 16.28 -8.76 3.26
C THR A 48 15.97 -7.31 2.92
N TYR A 49 14.81 -6.83 3.34
CA TYR A 49 14.31 -5.50 3.02
C TYR A 49 13.82 -4.81 4.29
N GLU A 50 14.08 -3.51 4.40
CA GLU A 50 13.49 -2.68 5.44
C GLU A 50 12.06 -2.27 5.04
N CYS A 51 11.09 -2.55 5.90
CA CYS A 51 9.68 -2.20 5.69
C CYS A 51 9.39 -0.83 6.30
N LEU A 52 9.28 0.19 5.45
CA LEU A 52 8.86 1.53 5.84
C LEU A 52 7.35 1.54 6.07
N HIS A 53 6.92 1.38 7.32
CA HIS A 53 5.50 1.48 7.66
C HIS A 53 5.01 2.92 7.58
N ASN A 54 3.74 3.09 7.21
CA ASN A 54 3.08 4.39 7.14
C ASN A 54 3.79 5.42 6.25
N TRP A 55 4.54 4.95 5.25
CA TRP A 55 5.38 5.77 4.37
C TRP A 55 4.61 6.94 3.73
N ASP A 56 3.32 6.73 3.46
CA ASP A 56 2.40 7.63 2.78
C ASP A 56 1.54 8.50 3.72
N ARG A 57 1.67 8.31 5.05
CA ARG A 57 0.67 8.83 6.01
C ARG A 57 0.95 10.22 6.52
N GLU A 58 2.21 10.59 6.73
CA GLU A 58 2.55 11.87 7.37
C GLU A 58 2.15 13.09 6.53
N GLY A 59 2.08 12.94 5.21
CA GLY A 59 1.71 14.01 4.28
C GLY A 59 0.29 13.92 3.70
N LEU A 60 -0.52 12.94 4.12
CA LEU A 60 -1.85 12.74 3.55
C LEU A 60 -2.83 13.78 4.15
N PRO A 61 -3.57 14.55 3.33
CA PRO A 61 -4.55 15.51 3.86
C PRO A 61 -5.60 14.84 4.75
N SER A 62 -6.13 15.57 5.73
CA SER A 62 -6.98 14.99 6.79
C SER A 62 -8.33 14.45 6.30
N ASP A 63 -8.82 14.93 5.16
CA ASP A 63 -10.03 14.46 4.49
C ASP A 63 -9.77 13.33 3.49
N HIS A 64 -8.50 12.92 3.30
CA HIS A 64 -8.11 11.83 2.42
C HIS A 64 -7.98 10.52 3.19
N HIS A 65 -8.60 9.47 2.65
CA HIS A 65 -8.52 8.14 3.24
C HIS A 65 -8.56 7.06 2.16
N TYR A 66 -7.98 5.88 2.46
CA TYR A 66 -7.97 4.74 1.55
C TYR A 66 -9.28 3.94 1.54
N GLY A 67 -10.22 4.28 2.44
CA GLY A 67 -11.42 3.48 2.66
C GLY A 67 -11.05 2.12 3.24
N ASN A 68 -11.70 1.06 2.74
CA ASN A 68 -11.49 -0.30 3.24
C ASN A 68 -10.22 -0.97 2.71
N ALA A 69 -9.73 -0.56 1.53
CA ALA A 69 -8.59 -1.22 0.87
C ALA A 69 -7.92 -0.33 -0.18
N SER A 70 -6.61 -0.51 -0.34
CA SER A 70 -5.87 -0.22 -1.57
C SER A 70 -5.74 -1.50 -2.41
N HIS A 71 -5.52 -1.38 -3.72
CA HIS A 71 -5.52 -2.53 -4.64
C HIS A 71 -4.27 -2.60 -5.52
N GLY A 72 -4.08 -1.61 -6.38
CA GLY A 72 -3.04 -1.59 -7.40
C GLY A 72 -2.04 -0.48 -7.15
N VAL A 73 -0.80 -0.71 -7.61
CA VAL A 73 0.30 0.24 -7.57
C VAL A 73 0.95 0.29 -8.95
N ALA A 74 1.21 1.49 -9.47
CA ALA A 74 2.03 1.71 -10.65
C ALA A 74 3.02 2.84 -10.40
N ILE A 75 4.13 2.85 -11.12
CA ILE A 75 5.20 3.85 -10.99
C ILE A 75 5.48 4.40 -12.38
N ASP A 76 5.48 5.72 -12.54
CA ASP A 76 5.86 6.38 -13.80
C ASP A 76 7.38 6.55 -13.91
N GLU A 77 7.87 6.96 -15.08
CA GLU A 77 9.31 7.15 -15.30
C GLU A 77 9.94 8.25 -14.46
N SER A 78 9.15 9.20 -13.96
CA SER A 78 9.62 10.23 -13.02
C SER A 78 9.72 9.71 -11.57
N GLY A 79 9.25 8.48 -11.34
CA GLY A 79 9.25 7.84 -10.03
C GLY A 79 8.02 8.16 -9.19
N LEU A 80 6.98 8.82 -9.73
CA LEU A 80 5.74 9.02 -8.98
C LEU A 80 5.01 7.69 -8.84
N ILE A 81 4.47 7.45 -7.64
CA ILE A 81 3.81 6.20 -7.25
C ILE A 81 2.31 6.44 -7.20
N TYR A 82 1.56 5.70 -8.00
CA TYR A 82 0.11 5.79 -8.15
C TYR A 82 -0.53 4.61 -7.43
N ILE A 83 -1.41 4.86 -6.48
CA ILE A 83 -2.05 3.83 -5.65
C ILE A 83 -3.57 3.95 -5.78
N THR A 84 -4.23 2.88 -6.22
CA THR A 84 -5.69 2.83 -6.27
C THR A 84 -6.30 2.46 -4.92
N HIS A 85 -7.47 3.00 -4.62
CA HIS A 85 -8.12 2.84 -3.31
C HIS A 85 -9.64 2.83 -3.38
N GLN A 86 -10.28 2.52 -2.24
CA GLN A 86 -11.73 2.54 -2.04
C GLN A 86 -12.24 3.68 -1.15
N GLY A 87 -11.39 4.65 -0.82
CA GLY A 87 -11.79 5.83 -0.05
C GLY A 87 -12.12 7.06 -0.88
N ASN A 88 -11.70 8.23 -0.41
CA ASN A 88 -11.96 9.53 -1.01
C ASN A 88 -10.82 10.52 -0.70
N PRO A 89 -10.68 11.60 -1.49
CA PRO A 89 -11.34 11.87 -2.78
C PRO A 89 -10.69 11.12 -3.95
N GLY A 90 -11.35 11.12 -5.12
CA GLY A 90 -10.82 10.40 -6.30
C GLY A 90 -10.75 8.89 -6.09
N SER A 91 -10.04 8.16 -6.96
CA SER A 91 -9.81 6.71 -6.83
C SER A 91 -8.34 6.31 -6.91
N ILE A 92 -7.46 7.32 -7.06
CA ILE A 92 -6.01 7.19 -7.10
C ILE A 92 -5.40 8.29 -6.23
N PHE A 93 -4.46 7.91 -5.37
CA PHE A 93 -3.51 8.83 -4.75
C PHE A 93 -2.15 8.70 -5.42
N VAL A 94 -1.47 9.84 -5.59
CA VAL A 94 -0.15 9.92 -6.21
C VAL A 94 0.84 10.47 -5.18
N PHE A 95 1.99 9.80 -5.07
CA PHE A 95 3.05 10.11 -4.12
C PHE A 95 4.41 10.24 -4.80
N GLU A 96 5.31 11.00 -4.20
CA GLU A 96 6.74 10.91 -4.49
C GLU A 96 7.38 9.65 -3.88
N PRO A 97 8.59 9.24 -4.31
CA PRO A 97 9.31 8.09 -3.74
C PRO A 97 9.57 8.15 -2.23
N ASN A 98 9.50 9.33 -1.62
CA ASN A 98 9.64 9.52 -0.17
C ASN A 98 8.31 9.46 0.60
N GLY A 99 7.19 9.22 -0.09
CA GLY A 99 5.86 9.12 0.53
C GLY A 99 5.13 10.46 0.64
N ARG A 100 5.70 11.56 0.13
CA ARG A 100 5.03 12.85 0.09
C ARG A 100 3.84 12.81 -0.87
N PHE A 101 2.66 13.15 -0.38
CA PHE A 101 1.45 13.27 -1.19
C PHE A 101 1.61 14.36 -2.26
N VAL A 102 1.23 14.02 -3.50
CA VAL A 102 1.27 14.93 -4.65
C VAL A 102 -0.14 15.37 -5.02
N ARG A 103 -1.05 14.43 -5.27
CA ARG A 103 -2.44 14.71 -5.68
C ARG A 103 -3.35 13.50 -5.53
N ALA A 104 -4.65 13.75 -5.45
CA ALA A 104 -5.70 12.77 -5.69
C ALA A 104 -6.28 12.95 -7.09
N MET A 105 -6.62 11.86 -7.77
CA MET A 105 -7.19 11.89 -9.12
C MET A 105 -8.11 10.68 -9.37
N GLY A 106 -8.60 10.52 -10.60
CA GLY A 106 -9.46 9.37 -10.94
C GLY A 106 -10.91 9.51 -10.45
N GLN A 107 -11.45 10.74 -10.41
CA GLN A 107 -12.85 10.99 -10.04
C GLN A 107 -13.84 10.20 -10.90
N ILE A 108 -13.44 9.86 -12.13
CA ILE A 108 -14.24 9.09 -13.07
C ILE A 108 -14.58 7.67 -12.57
N HIS A 109 -13.80 7.11 -11.64
CA HIS A 109 -14.09 5.85 -10.93
C HIS A 109 -14.46 6.07 -9.46
N ASN A 110 -15.02 7.23 -9.13
CA ASN A 110 -15.50 7.53 -7.80
C ASN A 110 -16.92 8.12 -7.84
N PRO A 111 -17.97 7.32 -8.12
CA PRO A 111 -19.36 7.73 -7.99
C PRO A 111 -19.78 7.75 -6.51
N GLY A 112 -19.14 8.60 -5.70
CA GLY A 112 -19.37 8.78 -4.26
C GLY A 112 -18.42 7.99 -3.37
N THR A 113 -18.04 6.77 -3.76
CA THR A 113 -16.94 6.04 -3.13
C THR A 113 -16.04 5.44 -4.21
N ALA A 114 -14.74 5.55 -4.03
CA ALA A 114 -13.78 5.08 -5.00
C ALA A 114 -13.94 3.59 -5.30
N LYS A 115 -13.79 3.26 -6.59
CA LYS A 115 -13.78 1.90 -7.12
C LYS A 115 -12.48 1.61 -7.84
N GLY A 116 -11.39 2.34 -7.57
CA GLY A 116 -10.10 2.06 -8.22
C GLY A 116 -9.58 0.67 -7.85
N HIS A 117 -9.15 -0.11 -8.84
CA HIS A 117 -8.62 -1.46 -8.62
C HIS A 117 -7.31 -1.68 -9.35
N GLY A 118 -7.32 -2.29 -10.54
CA GLY A 118 -6.12 -2.51 -11.32
C GLY A 118 -5.62 -1.22 -11.95
N ILE A 119 -4.31 -0.99 -11.90
CA ILE A 119 -3.64 0.17 -12.49
C ILE A 119 -2.35 -0.30 -13.16
N ASP A 120 -2.06 0.24 -14.33
CA ASP A 120 -0.81 0.02 -15.05
C ASP A 120 -0.41 1.30 -15.78
N ILE A 121 0.89 1.54 -15.95
CA ILE A 121 1.42 2.68 -16.70
C ILE A 121 2.23 2.13 -17.86
N ARG A 122 1.94 2.60 -19.07
CA ARG A 122 2.61 2.15 -20.29
C ARG A 122 3.08 3.34 -21.10
N ARG A 123 4.31 3.23 -21.62
CA ARG A 123 4.81 4.15 -22.65
C ARG A 123 4.24 3.77 -24.01
N GLU A 124 3.67 4.74 -24.70
CA GLU A 124 3.19 4.64 -26.06
C GLU A 124 3.82 5.75 -26.90
N GLY A 125 4.80 5.36 -27.73
CA GLY A 125 5.63 6.34 -28.43
C GLY A 125 6.44 7.19 -27.43
N SER A 126 6.25 8.50 -27.46
CA SER A 126 6.97 9.44 -26.60
C SER A 126 6.29 9.75 -25.26
N GLU A 127 5.10 9.22 -25.00
CA GLU A 127 4.27 9.58 -23.84
C GLU A 127 3.91 8.37 -22.97
N GLU A 128 3.70 8.61 -21.68
CA GLU A 128 3.17 7.61 -20.73
C GLU A 128 1.66 7.79 -20.53
N PHE A 129 0.96 6.67 -20.47
CA PHE A 129 -0.47 6.61 -20.18
C PHE A 129 -0.77 5.67 -19.03
N LEU A 130 -1.74 6.06 -18.22
CA LEU A 130 -2.28 5.30 -17.12
C LEU A 130 -3.52 4.53 -17.58
N TYR A 131 -3.51 3.23 -17.35
CA TYR A 131 -4.62 2.31 -17.56
C TYR A 131 -5.25 1.98 -16.22
N LEU A 132 -6.58 1.97 -16.15
CA LEU A 132 -7.30 1.77 -14.88
C LEU A 132 -8.53 0.88 -15.07
N ALA A 133 -8.66 -0.11 -14.18
CA ALA A 133 -9.82 -0.98 -14.06
C ALA A 133 -10.56 -0.70 -12.74
N PRO A 134 -11.89 -0.54 -12.77
CA PRO A 134 -12.68 -0.33 -11.56
C PRO A 134 -13.13 -1.65 -10.92
N SER A 135 -13.22 -1.74 -9.59
CA SER A 135 -13.83 -2.87 -8.88
C SER A 135 -15.38 -2.90 -8.97
N ASP A 136 -15.96 -2.32 -10.02
CA ASP A 136 -17.39 -2.21 -10.25
C ASP A 136 -17.70 -2.42 -11.74
N THR A 137 -18.50 -3.44 -12.02
CA THR A 137 -18.84 -3.86 -13.39
C THR A 137 -19.76 -2.88 -14.14
N SER A 138 -20.40 -1.95 -13.42
CA SER A 138 -21.22 -0.90 -14.02
C SER A 138 -20.38 0.27 -14.55
N LEU A 139 -19.10 0.31 -14.19
CA LEU A 139 -18.14 1.31 -14.65
C LEU A 139 -17.39 0.81 -15.90
N PHE A 140 -16.39 1.56 -16.31
CA PHE A 140 -15.63 1.39 -17.55
C PHE A 140 -14.14 1.31 -17.26
N PHE A 141 -13.39 0.63 -18.10
CA PHE A 141 -11.93 0.80 -18.14
C PHE A 141 -11.58 2.17 -18.69
N THR A 142 -10.46 2.73 -18.27
CA THR A 142 -9.96 4.00 -18.82
C THR A 142 -8.50 3.88 -19.24
N LYS A 143 -8.18 4.57 -20.33
CA LYS A 143 -6.84 5.07 -20.61
C LYS A 143 -6.85 6.57 -20.31
N MET A 144 -5.87 7.02 -19.55
CA MET A 144 -5.74 8.38 -19.08
C MET A 144 -4.32 8.89 -19.28
N THR A 145 -4.15 10.19 -19.46
CA THR A 145 -2.83 10.82 -19.29
C THR A 145 -2.43 10.74 -17.81
N LEU A 146 -1.13 10.90 -17.51
CA LEU A 146 -0.66 10.95 -16.12
C LEU A 146 -1.26 12.12 -15.33
N SER A 147 -1.68 13.21 -15.99
CA SER A 147 -2.38 14.34 -15.36
C SER A 147 -3.86 14.06 -15.06
N GLY A 148 -4.41 12.95 -15.58
CA GLY A 148 -5.77 12.51 -15.31
C GLY A 148 -6.81 12.89 -16.35
N GLU A 149 -6.38 13.35 -17.52
CA GLU A 149 -7.28 13.52 -18.66
C GLU A 149 -7.64 12.15 -19.26
N VAL A 150 -8.91 11.92 -19.57
CA VAL A 150 -9.37 10.64 -20.12
C VAL A 150 -9.19 10.65 -21.63
N VAL A 151 -8.34 9.75 -22.13
CA VAL A 151 -8.10 9.55 -23.56
C VAL A 151 -9.23 8.72 -24.17
N TRP A 152 -9.58 7.62 -23.52
CA TRP A 152 -10.76 6.84 -23.86
C TRP A 152 -11.26 6.04 -22.66
N LYS A 153 -12.52 5.59 -22.75
CA LYS A 153 -13.11 4.65 -21.80
C LYS A 153 -13.88 3.54 -22.52
N LYS A 154 -13.88 2.34 -21.94
CA LYS A 154 -14.61 1.18 -22.47
C LYS A 154 -15.43 0.53 -21.36
N ASP A 155 -16.75 0.61 -21.48
CA ASP A 155 -17.66 -0.10 -20.60
C ASP A 155 -17.84 -1.56 -21.02
N ARG A 156 -18.70 -2.28 -20.30
CA ARG A 156 -19.05 -3.65 -20.62
C ARG A 156 -19.55 -3.83 -22.05
N ALA A 157 -20.36 -2.91 -22.57
CA ALA A 157 -20.94 -3.03 -23.91
C ALA A 157 -19.87 -2.86 -25.00
N ALA A 158 -18.97 -1.89 -24.84
CA ALA A 158 -17.82 -1.71 -25.71
C ALA A 158 -16.92 -2.94 -25.73
N ILE A 159 -16.63 -3.52 -24.56
CA ILE A 159 -15.81 -4.74 -24.45
C ILE A 159 -16.51 -5.94 -25.09
N ASN A 160 -17.81 -6.09 -24.87
CA ASN A 160 -18.57 -7.17 -25.47
C ASN A 160 -18.55 -7.08 -27.01
N LYS A 161 -18.67 -5.87 -27.55
CA LYS A 161 -18.53 -5.62 -28.99
C LYS A 161 -17.13 -5.99 -29.50
N ASP A 162 -16.08 -5.53 -28.81
CA ASP A 162 -14.68 -5.80 -29.20
C ASP A 162 -14.30 -7.28 -29.13
N THR A 163 -14.99 -8.05 -28.29
CA THR A 163 -14.78 -9.49 -28.11
C THR A 163 -15.74 -10.36 -28.92
N GLY A 164 -16.51 -9.77 -29.84
CA GLY A 164 -17.43 -10.50 -30.72
C GLY A 164 -18.62 -11.14 -29.99
N GLY A 165 -19.13 -10.52 -28.93
CA GLY A 165 -20.30 -11.00 -28.17
C GLY A 165 -19.96 -11.99 -27.05
N LEU A 166 -18.69 -12.07 -26.61
CA LEU A 166 -18.26 -13.03 -25.59
C LEU A 166 -19.07 -12.96 -24.27
N LEU A 167 -19.53 -11.77 -23.91
CA LEU A 167 -20.30 -11.48 -22.70
C LEU A 167 -21.82 -11.69 -22.88
N ASP A 168 -22.30 -12.08 -24.07
CA ASP A 168 -23.69 -12.47 -24.31
C ASP A 168 -24.03 -13.82 -23.69
N ALA A 169 -23.02 -14.69 -23.54
CA ALA A 169 -23.17 -15.96 -22.88
C ALA A 169 -23.47 -15.74 -21.38
N PRO A 170 -24.61 -16.23 -20.85
CA PRO A 170 -25.06 -15.92 -19.47
C PRO A 170 -24.09 -16.37 -18.37
N LYS A 171 -23.22 -17.34 -18.66
CA LYS A 171 -22.22 -17.88 -17.72
C LYS A 171 -20.89 -17.10 -17.75
N THR A 172 -20.67 -16.23 -18.72
CA THR A 172 -19.45 -15.44 -18.80
C THR A 172 -19.52 -14.30 -17.79
N GLY A 173 -18.81 -14.47 -16.67
CA GLY A 173 -18.63 -13.41 -15.69
C GLY A 173 -17.76 -12.28 -16.25
N PHE A 174 -18.07 -11.04 -15.87
CA PHE A 174 -17.22 -9.88 -16.14
C PHE A 174 -16.83 -9.28 -14.80
N ARG A 175 -15.53 -9.23 -14.51
CA ARG A 175 -14.97 -8.61 -13.30
C ARG A 175 -13.71 -7.84 -13.69
N PRO A 176 -13.81 -6.53 -13.94
CA PRO A 176 -12.67 -5.74 -14.37
C PRO A 176 -11.75 -5.45 -13.17
N THR A 177 -10.95 -6.43 -12.76
CA THR A 177 -10.04 -6.28 -11.60
C THR A 177 -8.61 -5.94 -12.01
N ASN A 178 -8.23 -6.06 -13.28
CA ASN A 178 -6.90 -5.66 -13.72
C ASN A 178 -6.87 -5.14 -15.16
N VAL A 179 -5.78 -4.45 -15.53
CA VAL A 179 -5.48 -3.90 -16.86
C VAL A 179 -4.16 -4.42 -17.41
#